data_AF-A0A437R3K1-F1
#
_entry.id   AF-A0A437R3K1-F1
#
_cell.length_a   1.000
_cell.length_b   1.000
_cell.length_c   1.000
_cell.angle_alpha   90.00
_cell.angle_beta   90.00
_cell.angle_gamma   90.00
#
_symmetry.space_group_name_H-M   'P 1'
#
loop_
_entity.id
_entity.type
_entity.pdbx_description
1 polymer ?
#
loop_
_entity_poly.entity_id
_entity_poly.type
_entity_poly.pdbx_seq_one_letter_code
_entity_poly.pdbx_strand_id
1 'polypeptide(L)'
;MDCRDFLDVKQYEFLMNWFMRRQQEVGLADLDEPLSYDGDSQYDRLAAQLIAQASIAYLEKFEQNAPAIVFTNLFHLAELELQGRRGLKIKPNKTVQ
;
A
#
# COMPACT_ATOMS: atom_id res chain seq x y z
N MET A 1 10.21 11.34 -1.38
CA MET A 1 8.96 11.97 -0.91
C MET A 1 8.29 10.93 -0.01
N ASP A 2 8.12 11.20 1.28
CA ASP A 2 7.49 10.22 2.19
C ASP A 2 5.96 10.35 2.01
N CYS A 3 5.26 9.22 1.89
CA CYS A 3 3.78 9.22 1.86
C CYS A 3 3.15 9.89 3.08
N ARG A 4 3.89 9.96 4.20
CA ARG A 4 3.51 10.67 5.42
C ARG A 4 3.46 12.19 5.26
N ASP A 5 4.09 12.75 4.24
CA ASP A 5 4.04 14.20 3.97
C ASP A 5 2.67 14.63 3.41
N PHE A 6 1.85 13.68 2.98
CA PHE A 6 0.56 13.92 2.32
C PHE A 6 -0.67 13.53 3.14
N LEU A 7 -0.48 12.78 4.23
CA LEU A 7 -1.57 12.20 5.01
C LEU A 7 -1.47 12.56 6.48
N ASP A 8 -2.63 12.84 7.09
CA ASP A 8 -2.77 12.84 8.53
C ASP A 8 -2.62 11.42 9.10
N VAL A 9 -2.28 11.32 10.39
CA VAL A 9 -2.11 10.04 11.10
C VAL A 9 -3.32 9.11 10.91
N LYS A 10 -4.54 9.65 11.01
CA LYS A 10 -5.78 8.86 10.83
C LYS A 10 -5.99 8.37 9.41
N GLN A 11 -5.60 9.17 8.42
CA GLN A 11 -5.69 8.81 7.00
C GLN A 11 -4.68 7.71 6.66
N TYR A 12 -3.46 7.85 7.18
CA TYR A 12 -2.41 6.83 7.08
C TYR A 12 -2.84 5.51 7.71
N GLU A 13 -3.32 5.53 8.95
CA GLU A 13 -3.77 4.33 9.67
C GLU A 13 -4.95 3.65 8.98
N PHE A 14 -5.92 4.42 8.48
CA PHE A 14 -7.03 3.87 7.71
C PHE A 14 -6.54 3.09 6.49
N LEU A 15 -5.68 3.70 5.67
CA LEU A 15 -5.19 3.07 4.45
C LEU A 15 -4.30 1.86 4.75
N MET A 16 -3.40 1.94 5.74
CA MET A 16 -2.59 0.80 6.16
C MET A 16 -3.45 -0.39 6.58
N ASN A 17 -4.42 -0.17 7.47
CA ASN A 17 -5.32 -1.24 7.93
C ASN A 17 -6.18 -1.79 6.79
N TRP A 18 -6.66 -0.93 5.90
CA TRP A 18 -7.44 -1.32 4.74
C TRP A 18 -6.63 -2.22 3.80
N PHE A 19 -5.41 -1.81 3.43
CA PHE A 19 -4.55 -2.59 2.54
C PHE A 19 -4.13 -3.92 3.17
N MET A 20 -3.71 -3.93 4.44
CA MET A 20 -3.33 -5.17 5.12
C MET A 20 -4.46 -6.19 5.12
N ARG A 21 -5.68 -5.75 5.48
CA ARG A 21 -6.86 -6.62 5.47
C ARG A 21 -7.16 -7.13 4.07
N ARG A 22 -7.14 -6.26 3.06
CA ARG A 22 -7.49 -6.64 1.69
C ARG A 22 -6.46 -7.57 1.04
N GLN A 23 -5.17 -7.31 1.24
CA GLN A 23 -4.10 -8.18 0.76
C GLN A 23 -4.16 -9.58 1.39
N GLN A 24 -4.53 -9.68 2.66
CA GLN A 24 -4.81 -10.96 3.32
C GLN A 24 -6.06 -11.65 2.74
N GLU A 25 -7.15 -10.92 2.51
CA GLU A 25 -8.40 -11.47 1.95
C GLU A 25 -8.20 -12.04 0.53
N VAL A 26 -7.37 -11.40 -0.30
CA VAL A 26 -7.07 -11.90 -1.66
C VAL A 26 -5.93 -12.91 -1.70
N GLY A 27 -5.26 -13.18 -0.58
CA GLY A 27 -4.13 -14.10 -0.54
C GLY A 27 -2.93 -13.63 -1.39
N LEU A 28 -2.69 -12.32 -1.47
CA LEU A 28 -1.69 -11.75 -2.38
C LEU A 28 -0.28 -12.31 -2.11
N ALA A 29 0.03 -12.57 -0.84
CA ALA A 29 1.32 -13.13 -0.41
C ALA A 29 1.50 -14.62 -0.76
N ASP A 30 0.40 -15.32 -1.05
CA ASP A 30 0.38 -16.75 -1.39
C ASP A 30 0.40 -16.97 -2.91
N LEU A 31 0.45 -15.91 -3.72
CA LEU A 31 0.58 -15.99 -5.16
C LEU A 31 1.98 -16.52 -5.52
N ASP A 32 2.07 -17.82 -5.79
CA ASP A 32 3.25 -18.46 -6.38
C ASP A 32 3.15 -18.36 -7.90
N GLU A 33 3.39 -17.15 -8.44
CA GLU A 33 3.37 -16.94 -9.88
C GLU A 33 4.73 -17.28 -10.52
N PRO A 34 4.78 -18.16 -11.53
CA PRO A 34 5.96 -18.30 -12.36
C PRO A 34 6.21 -16.97 -13.09
N LEU A 35 7.49 -16.60 -13.26
CA LEU A 35 7.89 -15.39 -13.99
C LEU A 35 7.13 -15.30 -15.33
N SER A 36 6.11 -14.44 -15.36
CA SER A 36 5.27 -14.20 -16.53
C SER A 36 6.11 -13.50 -17.60
N TYR A 37 6.33 -14.17 -18.73
CA TYR A 37 7.08 -13.62 -19.86
C TYR A 37 6.28 -12.55 -20.62
N ASP A 38 4.95 -12.53 -20.46
CA ASP A 38 4.02 -11.67 -21.22
C ASP A 38 3.68 -10.35 -20.50
N GLY A 39 4.20 -10.13 -19.29
CA GLY A 39 4.05 -8.86 -18.56
C GLY A 39 2.66 -8.58 -17.99
N ASP A 40 1.72 -9.52 -18.07
CA ASP A 40 0.42 -9.47 -17.38
C ASP A 40 0.44 -10.48 -16.22
N SER A 41 0.99 -10.07 -15.07
CA SER A 41 0.97 -10.86 -13.84
C SER A 41 -0.40 -10.73 -13.16
N GLN A 42 -0.90 -11.82 -12.57
CA GLN A 42 -2.11 -11.74 -11.74
C GLN A 42 -1.86 -10.86 -10.50
N TYR A 43 -0.64 -10.81 -9.99
CA TYR A 43 -0.20 -9.82 -9.00
C TYR A 43 -0.46 -8.39 -9.47
N ASP A 44 0.02 -8.02 -10.66
CA ASP A 44 -0.10 -6.64 -11.17
C ASP A 44 -1.57 -6.23 -11.32
N ARG A 45 -2.42 -7.15 -11.80
CA ARG A 45 -3.87 -6.92 -11.92
C ARG A 45 -4.53 -6.72 -10.56
N LEU A 46 -4.20 -7.56 -9.58
CA LEU A 46 -4.76 -7.46 -8.22
C LEU A 46 -4.24 -6.21 -7.50
N ALA A 47 -2.96 -5.87 -7.66
CA ALA A 47 -2.37 -4.66 -7.10
C ALA A 47 -3.07 -3.40 -7.66
N ALA A 48 -3.24 -3.32 -8.98
CA ALA A 48 -3.96 -2.23 -9.62
C ALA A 48 -5.42 -2.14 -9.14
N GLN A 49 -6.12 -3.27 -9.01
CA GLN A 49 -7.49 -3.33 -8.50
C GLN A 49 -7.58 -2.83 -7.05
N LEU A 50 -6.68 -3.28 -6.18
CA LEU A 50 -6.66 -2.88 -4.77
C LEU A 50 -6.34 -1.40 -4.59
N ILE A 51 -5.39 -0.87 -5.36
CA ILE A 51 -5.06 0.56 -5.34
C ILE A 51 -6.26 1.41 -5.79
N ALA A 52 -6.95 1.00 -6.86
CA ALA A 52 -8.15 1.69 -7.33
C ALA A 52 -9.26 1.67 -6.27
N GLN A 53 -9.51 0.52 -5.64
CA GLN A 53 -10.51 0.39 -4.58
C GLN A 53 -10.15 1.20 -3.32
N ALA A 54 -8.88 1.25 -2.94
CA ALA A 54 -8.41 2.06 -1.82
C ALA A 54 -8.66 3.55 -2.06
N SER A 55 -8.47 4.02 -3.30
CA SER A 55 -8.72 5.42 -3.68
C SER A 55 -10.20 5.80 -3.49
N ILE A 56 -11.12 4.89 -3.84
CA ILE A 56 -12.56 5.07 -3.66
C ILE A 56 -12.91 5.07 -2.18
N ALA A 57 -12.46 4.05 -1.43
CA ALA A 57 -12.75 3.93 0.00
C ALA A 57 -12.20 5.12 0.81
N TYR A 58 -11.05 5.67 0.39
CA TYR A 58 -10.49 6.88 0.98
C TYR A 58 -11.37 8.10 0.75
N LEU A 59 -11.79 8.31 -0.51
CA LEU A 59 -12.65 9.42 -0.88
C LEU A 59 -14.00 9.35 -0.15
N GLU A 60 -14.60 8.17 -0.03
CA GLU A 60 -15.84 7.95 0.71
C GLU A 60 -15.69 8.24 2.21
N LYS A 61 -14.51 7.97 2.79
CA LYS A 61 -14.28 8.12 4.22
C LYS A 61 -13.93 9.54 4.64
N PHE A 62 -13.16 10.25 3.81
CA PHE A 62 -12.55 11.52 4.16
C PHE A 62 -13.03 12.69 3.29
N GLU A 63 -13.82 12.43 2.24
CA GLU A 63 -14.31 13.43 1.29
C GLU A 63 -13.18 14.26 0.65
N GLN A 64 -12.00 13.67 0.55
CA GLN A 64 -10.77 14.30 0.06
C GLN A 64 -10.05 13.37 -0.91
N ASN A 65 -9.32 13.97 -1.85
CA ASN A 65 -8.43 13.23 -2.73
C ASN A 65 -7.02 13.19 -2.15
N ALA A 66 -6.38 12.02 -2.19
CA ALA A 66 -4.95 11.88 -1.95
C ALA A 66 -4.20 11.67 -3.27
N PRO A 67 -2.93 12.10 -3.38
CA PRO A 67 -2.11 11.83 -4.56
C PRO A 67 -1.97 10.32 -4.82
N ALA A 68 -1.95 9.90 -6.08
CA ALA A 68 -1.85 8.49 -6.48
C ALA A 68 -0.65 7.77 -5.82
N ILE A 69 0.48 8.46 -5.68
CA ILE A 69 1.71 7.94 -5.07
C ILE A 69 1.51 7.47 -3.63
N VAL A 70 0.55 8.05 -2.90
CA VAL A 70 0.23 7.64 -1.53
C VAL A 70 -0.31 6.21 -1.49
N PHE A 71 -1.23 5.87 -2.39
CA PHE A 71 -1.85 4.55 -2.44
C PHE A 71 -0.83 3.48 -2.87
N THR A 72 -0.02 3.76 -3.88
CA THR A 72 1.05 2.85 -4.30
C THR A 72 2.07 2.63 -3.19
N ASN A 73 2.51 3.68 -2.49
CA ASN A 73 3.46 3.54 -1.39
C ASN A 73 2.88 2.73 -0.23
N LEU A 74 1.64 3.03 0.18
CA LEU A 74 1.00 2.33 1.31
C LEU A 74 0.64 0.88 0.99
N PHE A 75 0.32 0.56 -0.26
CA PHE A 75 0.14 -0.81 -0.71
C PHE A 75 1.41 -1.65 -0.46
N HIS A 76 2.57 -1.19 -0.91
CA HIS A 76 3.83 -1.92 -0.72
C HIS A 76 4.28 -1.91 0.75
N LEU A 77 4.00 -0.84 1.50
CA LEU A 77 4.28 -0.81 2.94
C LEU A 77 3.42 -1.81 3.73
N ALA A 78 2.15 -1.98 3.35
CA ALA A 78 1.28 -3.00 3.93
C ALA A 78 1.78 -4.41 3.60
N GLU A 79 2.24 -4.64 2.37
CA GLU A 79 2.81 -5.92 1.96
C GLU A 79 4.04 -6.29 2.80
N LEU A 80 4.97 -5.32 2.98
CA LEU A 80 6.14 -5.49 3.83
C LEU A 80 5.78 -5.74 5.31
N GLU A 81 4.71 -5.11 5.81
CA GLU A 81 4.20 -5.35 7.16
C GLU A 81 3.67 -6.78 7.30
N LEU A 82 2.86 -7.23 6.35
CA LEU A 82 2.29 -8.59 6.32
C LEU A 82 3.36 -9.68 6.24
N GLN A 83 4.44 -9.43 5.48
CA GLN A 83 5.59 -10.33 5.39
C GLN A 83 6.50 -10.30 6.63
N GLY A 84 6.21 -9.46 7.63
CA GLY A 84 7.07 -9.25 8.80
C GLY A 84 8.40 -8.56 8.47
N ARG A 85 8.54 -7.98 7.27
CA ARG A 85 9.77 -7.39 6.73
C ARG A 85 9.88 -5.88 6.94
N ARG A 86 8.86 -5.24 7.52
CA ARG A 86 8.92 -3.82 7.94
C ARG A 86 10.01 -3.53 8.99
N GLY A 87 10.64 -4.57 9.55
CA GLY A 87 11.82 -4.51 10.43
C GLY A 87 13.10 -3.92 9.81
N LEU A 88 13.14 -3.70 8.48
CA LEU A 88 14.07 -2.71 7.91
C LEU A 88 13.57 -1.32 8.29
N LYS A 89 13.78 -0.96 9.56
CA LYS A 89 13.58 0.40 10.07
C LYS A 89 14.27 1.33 9.08
N ILE A 90 13.49 2.02 8.25
CA ILE A 90 13.94 3.23 7.59
C ILE A 90 14.38 4.10 8.76
N LYS A 91 15.69 4.14 9.02
CA LYS A 91 16.25 5.03 10.03
C LYS A 91 15.64 6.38 9.68
N PRO A 92 14.91 7.04 10.60
CA PRO A 92 14.49 8.40 10.34
C PRO A 92 15.76 9.13 9.93
N ASN A 93 15.78 9.67 8.72
CA ASN A 93 16.93 10.40 8.25
C ASN A 93 17.09 11.54 9.24
N LYS A 94 18.09 11.43 10.12
CA LYS A 94 18.46 12.50 11.03
C LYS A 94 19.09 13.58 10.16
N THR A 95 18.26 14.34 9.46
CA THR A 95 18.58 15.72 9.15
C THR A 95 17.88 16.54 10.23
N VAL A 96 18.46 16.46 11.42
CA VAL A 96 18.25 17.42 12.49
C VAL A 96 19.04 18.66 12.08
N GLN A 97 18.32 19.76 11.90
CA GLN A 97 18.78 21.16 11.85
C GLN A 97 19.58 21.60 10.62
#